data_AF-B3PZ01-F1
#
_entry.id   AF-B3PZ01-F1
#
_cell.length_a   1.000
_cell.length_b   1.000
_cell.length_c   1.000
_cell.angle_alpha   90.00
_cell.angle_beta   90.00
_cell.angle_gamma   90.00
#
_symmetry.space_group_name_H-M   'P 1'
#
loop_
_entity.id
_entity.type
_entity.pdbx_description
1 polymer ?
#
loop_
_entity_poly.entity_id
_entity_poly.type
_entity_poly.pdbx_seq_one_letter_code
_entity_poly.pdbx_strand_id
1 'polypeptide(L)'
;MQDDLAFVILILGRLLLGGFFVAAGIHHFFVIVPITDAIEARGVPFAKWVLFSGSVLQIAAGLLLMLGLFVAAAAFGLIIFTLAASVMLLNFWDMEGTARDSAIDSWKSNMAIIGGLLIAAAGAM
;
A
#
# COMPACT_ATOMS: atom_id res chain seq x y z
N MET A 1 -18.64 7.95 26.53
CA MET A 1 -17.46 8.83 26.36
C MET A 1 -16.19 8.06 26.02
N GLN A 2 -15.74 7.08 26.82
CA GLN A 2 -14.51 6.34 26.51
C GLN A 2 -14.65 5.44 25.26
N ASP A 3 -15.82 4.83 25.07
CA ASP A 3 -16.14 4.04 23.88
C ASP A 3 -16.28 4.91 22.61
N ASP A 4 -16.80 6.14 22.76
CA ASP A 4 -16.93 7.11 21.66
C ASP A 4 -15.55 7.55 21.14
N LEU A 5 -14.61 7.80 22.06
CA LEU A 5 -13.25 8.19 21.69
C LEU A 5 -12.51 7.06 20.96
N ALA A 6 -12.61 5.82 21.46
CA ALA A 6 -12.01 4.66 20.81
C ALA A 6 -12.57 4.47 19.39
N PHE A 7 -13.87 4.63 19.21
CA PHE A 7 -14.53 4.55 17.91
C PHE A 7 -14.03 5.62 16.93
N VAL A 8 -13.94 6.88 17.38
CA VAL A 8 -13.41 7.98 16.55
C VAL A 8 -11.95 7.72 16.15
N ILE A 9 -11.12 7.25 17.09
CA ILE A 9 -9.71 6.91 16.80
C ILE A 9 -9.62 5.79 15.76
N LEU A 10 -10.46 4.75 15.86
CA LEU A 10 -10.49 3.66 14.88
C LEU A 10 -10.89 4.15 13.48
N ILE A 11 -11.91 5.01 13.39
CA ILE A 11 -12.32 5.61 12.11
C ILE A 11 -11.18 6.44 11.52
N LEU A 12 -10.54 7.30 12.32
CA LEU A 12 -9.44 8.13 11.87
C LEU A 12 -8.25 7.27 11.39
N GLY A 13 -7.91 6.21 12.11
CA GLY A 13 -6.86 5.27 11.69
C GLY A 13 -7.16 4.62 10.35
N ARG A 14 -8.39 4.15 10.14
CA ARG A 14 -8.84 3.57 8.85
C ARG A 14 -8.86 4.59 7.73
N LEU A 15 -9.30 5.82 8.00
CA LEU A 15 -9.30 6.90 7.02
C LEU A 15 -7.88 7.27 6.58
N LEU A 16 -6.93 7.36 7.51
CA LEU A 16 -5.54 7.68 7.20
C LEU A 16 -4.87 6.54 6.42
N LEU A 17 -5.02 5.29 6.87
CA LEU A 17 -4.44 4.12 6.18
C LEU A 17 -5.06 3.95 4.79
N GLY A 18 -6.39 3.88 4.70
CA GLY A 18 -7.07 3.68 3.42
C GLY A 18 -6.87 4.88 2.48
N GLY A 19 -6.90 6.11 3.01
CA GLY A 19 -6.65 7.33 2.25
C GLY A 19 -5.25 7.39 1.65
N PHE A 20 -4.22 6.93 2.39
CA PHE A 20 -2.87 6.77 1.85
C PHE A 20 -2.85 5.86 0.61
N PHE A 21 -3.51 4.71 0.67
CA PHE A 21 -3.57 3.77 -0.46
C PHE A 21 -4.37 4.31 -1.65
N VAL A 22 -5.49 4.99 -1.39
CA VAL A 22 -6.29 5.63 -2.46
C VAL A 22 -5.46 6.72 -3.16
N ALA A 23 -4.80 7.60 -2.39
CA ALA A 23 -3.97 8.65 -2.95
C ALA A 23 -2.79 8.08 -3.75
N ALA A 24 -2.11 7.06 -3.22
CA ALA A 24 -1.01 6.40 -3.92
C ALA A 24 -1.46 5.71 -5.23
N GLY A 25 -2.59 4.99 -5.20
CA GLY A 25 -3.13 4.34 -6.39
C GLY A 25 -3.58 5.34 -7.46
N ILE A 26 -4.16 6.48 -7.06
CA ILE A 26 -4.48 7.59 -7.99
C ILE A 26 -3.20 8.19 -8.57
N HIS A 27 -2.18 8.41 -7.73
CA HIS A 27 -0.90 8.97 -8.13
C HIS A 27 -0.23 8.12 -9.22
N HIS A 28 -0.33 6.78 -9.15
CA HIS A 28 0.23 5.91 -10.18
C HIS A 28 -0.23 6.24 -11.59
N PHE A 29 -1.46 6.72 -11.79
CA PHE A 29 -1.96 7.11 -13.11
C PHE A 29 -1.28 8.37 -13.67
N PHE A 30 -0.78 9.25 -12.81
CA PHE A 30 -0.02 10.43 -13.20
C PHE A 30 1.44 10.12 -13.50
N VAL A 31 1.98 9.03 -12.94
CA VAL A 31 3.37 8.60 -13.12
C VAL A 31 3.46 7.21 -13.75
N ILE A 32 2.54 6.88 -14.66
CA ILE A 32 2.45 5.56 -15.29
C ILE A 32 3.76 5.18 -16.00
N VAL A 33 4.37 6.11 -16.75
CA VAL A 33 5.58 5.83 -17.56
C VAL A 33 6.75 5.42 -16.68
N PRO A 34 7.22 6.25 -15.72
CA PRO A 34 8.38 5.89 -14.91
C PRO A 34 8.17 4.64 -14.05
N ILE A 35 6.96 4.38 -13.56
CA ILE A 35 6.68 3.16 -12.80
C ILE A 35 6.65 1.94 -13.71
N THR A 36 6.06 2.05 -14.91
CA THR A 36 6.04 0.95 -15.88
C THR A 36 7.45 0.59 -16.29
N ASP A 37 8.29 1.57 -16.61
CA ASP A 37 9.71 1.35 -16.95
C ASP A 37 10.45 0.64 -15.81
N ALA A 38 10.20 1.04 -14.56
CA ALA A 38 10.78 0.38 -13.38
C ALA A 38 10.31 -1.08 -13.22
N ILE A 39 9.06 -1.38 -13.53
CA ILE A 39 8.50 -2.75 -13.49
C ILE A 39 9.06 -3.59 -14.66
N GLU A 40 9.19 -3.02 -15.86
CA GLU A 40 9.78 -3.69 -17.03
C GLU A 40 11.26 -4.02 -16.81
N ALA A 41 12.01 -3.12 -16.17
CA ALA A 41 13.40 -3.35 -15.79
C ALA A 41 13.58 -4.54 -14.82
N ARG A 42 12.51 -4.97 -14.14
CA ARG A 42 12.48 -6.17 -13.29
C ARG A 42 12.10 -7.45 -14.05
N GLY A 43 11.92 -7.37 -15.37
CA GLY A 43 11.55 -8.50 -16.22
C GLY A 43 10.10 -8.96 -16.08
N VAL A 44 9.23 -8.12 -15.49
CA VAL A 44 7.82 -8.45 -15.31
C VAL A 44 7.08 -8.28 -16.65
N PRO A 45 6.46 -9.34 -17.19
CA PRO A 45 5.71 -9.24 -18.43
C PRO A 45 4.46 -8.39 -18.22
N PHE A 46 4.04 -7.65 -19.26
CA PHE A 46 2.84 -6.81 -19.24
C PHE A 46 2.83 -5.78 -18.09
N ALA A 47 3.98 -5.14 -17.81
CA ALA A 47 4.18 -4.19 -16.72
C ALA A 47 3.07 -3.15 -16.56
N LYS A 48 2.59 -2.57 -17.66
CA LYS A 48 1.48 -1.61 -17.65
C LYS A 48 0.18 -2.19 -17.08
N TRP A 49 -0.14 -3.45 -17.40
CA TRP A 49 -1.31 -4.15 -16.87
C TRP A 49 -1.14 -4.53 -15.40
N VAL A 50 0.08 -4.89 -15.00
CA VAL A 50 0.42 -5.14 -13.59
C VAL A 50 0.24 -3.86 -12.77
N LEU A 51 0.76 -2.73 -13.25
CA LEU A 51 0.57 -1.44 -12.60
C LEU A 51 -0.92 -1.07 -12.52
N PHE A 52 -1.66 -1.21 -13.62
CA PHE A 52 -3.08 -0.88 -13.65
C PHE A 52 -3.90 -1.71 -12.66
N SER A 53 -3.72 -3.04 -12.68
CA SER A 53 -4.42 -3.95 -11.77
C SER A 53 -4.04 -3.72 -10.31
N GLY A 54 -2.75 -3.49 -10.03
CA GLY A 54 -2.26 -3.10 -8.72
C GLY A 54 -2.91 -1.82 -8.21
N SER A 55 -2.93 -0.76 -9.02
CA SER A 55 -3.53 0.54 -8.67
C SER A 55 -5.04 0.45 -8.43
N VAL A 56 -5.77 -0.31 -9.26
CA VAL A 56 -7.21 -0.52 -9.08
C VAL A 56 -7.49 -1.27 -7.76
N LEU A 57 -6.73 -2.33 -7.47
CA LEU A 57 -6.84 -3.05 -6.20
C LEU A 57 -6.55 -2.11 -5.03
N GLN A 58 -5.47 -1.31 -5.13
CA GLN A 58 -5.03 -0.39 -4.09
C GLN A 58 -6.11 0.65 -3.77
N ILE A 59 -6.74 1.24 -4.79
CA ILE A 59 -7.84 2.20 -4.63
C ILE A 59 -9.06 1.52 -4.04
N ALA A 60 -9.49 0.38 -4.60
CA ALA A 60 -10.69 -0.30 -4.16
C ALA A 60 -10.59 -0.77 -2.71
N ALA A 61 -9.48 -1.42 -2.34
CA ALA A 61 -9.24 -1.88 -0.98
C ALA A 61 -9.02 -0.71 -0.02
N GLY A 62 -8.36 0.37 -0.45
CA GLY A 62 -8.24 1.60 0.33
C GLY A 62 -9.60 2.22 0.66
N LEU A 63 -10.51 2.32 -0.32
CA LEU A 63 -11.87 2.83 -0.12
C LEU A 63 -12.68 1.92 0.80
N LEU A 64 -12.60 0.60 0.63
CA LEU A 64 -13.27 -0.36 1.52
C LEU A 64 -12.80 -0.19 2.97
N LEU A 65 -11.49 -0.03 3.17
CA LEU A 65 -10.91 0.21 4.50
C LEU A 65 -11.44 1.52 5.11
N MET A 66 -11.46 2.61 4.35
CA MET A 66 -11.98 3.92 4.78
C MET A 66 -13.46 3.87 5.17
N LEU A 67 -14.28 3.17 4.37
CA LEU A 67 -15.71 3.03 4.59
C LEU A 67 -16.05 2.02 5.69
N GLY A 68 -15.06 1.30 6.22
CA GLY A 68 -15.28 0.26 7.22
C GLY A 68 -15.95 -1.00 6.65
N LEU A 69 -15.89 -1.21 5.34
CA LEU A 69 -16.50 -2.34 4.65
C LEU A 69 -15.45 -3.43 4.40
N PHE A 70 -15.77 -4.69 4.73
CA PHE A 70 -14.87 -5.83 4.54
C PHE A 70 -13.43 -5.58 5.04
N VAL A 71 -13.29 -4.89 6.18
CA VAL A 71 -12.02 -4.31 6.65
C VAL A 71 -10.88 -5.32 6.70
N ALA A 72 -11.10 -6.50 7.26
CA ALA A 72 -10.06 -7.54 7.33
C ALA A 72 -9.61 -7.97 5.92
N ALA A 73 -10.54 -8.21 5.00
CA ALA A 73 -10.22 -8.61 3.63
C ALA A 73 -9.50 -7.47 2.86
N ALA A 74 -9.97 -6.23 3.01
CA ALA A 74 -9.32 -5.05 2.42
C ALA A 74 -7.89 -4.88 2.95
N ALA A 75 -7.70 -5.00 4.27
CA ALA A 75 -6.39 -4.91 4.89
C ALA A 75 -5.44 -6.01 4.41
N PHE A 76 -5.88 -7.28 4.35
CA PHE A 76 -5.05 -8.36 3.82
C PHE A 76 -4.70 -8.18 2.34
N GLY A 77 -5.65 -7.71 1.53
CA GLY A 77 -5.38 -7.37 0.13
C GLY A 77 -4.29 -6.31 -0.02
N LEU A 78 -4.36 -5.25 0.80
CA LEU A 78 -3.35 -4.20 0.83
C LEU A 78 -2.00 -4.70 1.37
N ILE A 79 -1.97 -5.59 2.36
CA ILE A 79 -0.74 -6.21 2.86
C ILE A 79 -0.04 -7.00 1.75
N ILE A 80 -0.79 -7.86 1.06
CA ILE A 80 -0.25 -8.67 -0.04
C ILE A 80 0.28 -7.76 -1.16
N PHE A 81 -0.49 -6.74 -1.54
CA PHE A 81 -0.06 -5.75 -2.51
C PHE A 81 1.22 -5.03 -2.09
N THR A 82 1.30 -4.51 -0.87
CA THR A 82 2.47 -3.79 -0.35
C THR A 82 3.70 -4.69 -0.32
N LEU A 83 3.58 -5.94 0.11
CA LEU A 83 4.67 -6.90 0.10
C LEU A 83 5.15 -7.20 -1.32
N ALA A 84 4.23 -7.48 -2.24
CA ALA A 84 4.55 -7.77 -3.63
C ALA A 84 5.27 -6.58 -4.30
N ALA A 85 4.74 -5.36 -4.13
CA ALA A 85 5.35 -4.14 -4.64
C ALA A 85 6.73 -3.87 -4.02
N SER A 86 6.89 -4.11 -2.71
CA SER A 86 8.16 -3.92 -2.00
C SER A 86 9.24 -4.85 -2.54
N VAL A 87 8.96 -6.15 -2.62
CA VAL A 87 9.91 -7.14 -3.12
C VAL A 87 10.25 -6.88 -4.59
N MET A 88 9.28 -6.48 -5.40
CA MET A 88 9.47 -6.20 -6.82
C MET A 88 10.34 -4.96 -7.07
N LEU A 89 10.08 -3.85 -6.37
CA LEU A 89 10.67 -2.57 -6.71
C LEU A 89 11.86 -2.18 -5.80
N LEU A 90 11.82 -2.55 -4.52
CA LEU A 90 12.81 -2.15 -3.52
C LEU A 90 13.97 -3.16 -3.40
N ASN A 91 14.55 -3.58 -4.52
CA ASN A 91 15.66 -4.54 -4.58
C ASN A 91 16.97 -3.90 -4.07
N PHE A 92 17.00 -3.46 -2.82
CA PHE A 92 18.07 -2.62 -2.24
C PHE A 92 19.42 -3.32 -2.15
N TRP A 93 19.46 -4.65 -2.23
CA TRP A 93 20.70 -5.44 -2.31
C TRP A 93 21.43 -5.29 -3.64
N ASP A 94 20.77 -4.76 -4.67
CA ASP A 94 21.33 -4.51 -6.01
C ASP A 94 21.42 -3.00 -6.31
N MET A 95 21.42 -2.17 -5.26
CA MET A 95 21.46 -0.72 -5.35
C MET A 95 22.65 -0.18 -4.56
N GLU A 96 23.16 1.00 -4.95
CA GLU A 96 24.24 1.69 -4.24
C GLU A 96 23.90 3.16 -3.97
N GLY A 97 24.61 3.76 -3.01
CA GLY A 97 24.47 5.17 -2.65
C GLY A 97 23.05 5.56 -2.21
N THR A 98 22.63 6.77 -2.58
CA THR A 98 21.35 7.37 -2.16
C THR A 98 20.11 6.59 -2.59
N ALA A 99 20.20 5.85 -3.70
CA ALA A 99 19.11 5.00 -4.18
C ALA A 99 18.87 3.81 -3.24
N ARG A 100 19.93 3.20 -2.72
CA ARG A 100 19.84 2.12 -1.73
C ARG A 100 19.21 2.61 -0.43
N ASP A 101 19.66 3.76 0.07
CA ASP A 101 19.14 4.32 1.31
C ASP A 101 17.64 4.64 1.20
N SER A 102 17.23 5.24 0.07
CA SER A 102 15.83 5.53 -0.22
C SER A 102 14.97 4.26 -0.31
N ALA A 103 15.50 3.19 -0.88
CA ALA A 103 14.81 1.90 -0.95
C ALA A 103 14.65 1.23 0.42
N ILE A 104 15.68 1.31 1.28
CA ILE A 104 15.64 0.82 2.66
C ILE A 104 14.60 1.60 3.48
N ASP A 105 14.53 2.92 3.34
CA ASP A 105 13.55 3.74 4.07
C ASP A 105 12.12 3.50 3.59
N SER A 106 11.95 3.27 2.29
CA SER A 106 10.67 2.83 1.72
C SER A 106 10.27 1.46 2.26
N TRP A 107 11.22 0.52 2.39
CA TRP A 107 10.97 -0.80 2.96
C TRP A 107 10.50 -0.71 4.42
N LYS A 108 11.20 0.07 5.26
CA LYS A 108 10.80 0.30 6.66
C LYS A 108 9.40 0.94 6.75
N SER A 109 9.12 1.92 5.90
CA SER A 109 7.81 2.57 5.86
C SER A 109 6.70 1.57 5.50
N ASN A 110 6.95 0.70 4.53
CA ASN A 110 6.01 -0.36 4.15
C ASN A 110 5.78 -1.37 5.29
N MET A 111 6.81 -1.71 6.08
CA MET A 111 6.65 -2.53 7.28
C MET A 111 5.75 -1.86 8.33
N ALA A 112 5.92 -0.57 8.56
CA ALA A 112 5.06 0.19 9.47
C ALA A 112 3.60 0.23 8.98
N ILE A 113 3.39 0.44 7.68
CA ILE A 113 2.06 0.42 7.05
C ILE A 113 1.41 -0.95 7.21
N ILE A 114 2.14 -2.03 6.95
CA ILE A 114 1.65 -3.41 7.15
C ILE A 114 1.26 -3.64 8.62
N GLY A 115 2.05 -3.16 9.57
CA GLY A 115 1.69 -3.20 10.99
C GLY A 115 0.37 -2.49 11.28
N GLY A 116 0.16 -1.31 10.72
CA GLY A 116 -1.12 -0.58 10.82
C GLY A 116 -2.29 -1.34 10.21
N LEU A 117 -2.10 -1.97 9.06
CA LEU A 117 -3.12 -2.80 8.40
C LEU A 117 -3.47 -4.04 9.22
N LEU A 118 -2.49 -4.71 9.83
CA LEU A 118 -2.73 -5.86 10.72
C LEU A 118 -3.56 -5.46 11.94
N ILE A 119 -3.26 -4.32 12.56
CA ILE A 119 -4.05 -3.78 13.68
C ILE A 119 -5.47 -3.44 13.22
N ALA A 120 -5.63 -2.83 12.05
CA ALA A 120 -6.95 -2.51 11.49
C ALA A 120 -7.78 -3.75 11.19
N ALA A 121 -7.15 -4.83 10.69
CA ALA A 121 -7.78 -6.12 10.46
C ALA A 121 -8.20 -6.78 11.79
N ALA A 122 -7.31 -6.77 12.79
CA ALA A 122 -7.59 -7.31 14.12
C ALA A 122 -8.79 -6.62 14.79
N GLY A 123 -8.88 -5.29 14.72
CA GLY A 123 -10.01 -4.54 15.26
C GLY A 123 -11.33 -4.67 14.48
N ALA A 124 -11.36 -5.47 13.41
CA ALA A 124 -12.57 -5.75 12.63
C ALA A 124 -13.06 -7.20 12.74
N MET A 125 -12.30 -8.06 13.43
CA MET A 125 -12.66 -9.44 13.76
C MET A 125 -13.29 -9.50 15.15
#